data_AF-A0A7S3SUT5-F1
#
_entry.id   AF-A0A7S3SUT5-F1
#
_cell.length_a   1.000
_cell.length_b   1.000
_cell.length_c   1.000
_cell.angle_alpha   90.00
_cell.angle_beta   90.00
_cell.angle_gamma   90.00
#
_symmetry.space_group_name_H-M   'P 1'
#
loop_
_entity.id
_entity.type
_entity.pdbx_description
1 polymer ?
#
loop_
_entity_poly.entity_id
_entity_poly.type
_entity_poly.pdbx_seq_one_letter_code
_entity_poly.pdbx_strand_id
1 'polypeptide(L)'
;GRVAAICRFVRVLAPSDRRSMEWCLSRRSLSPNAELVHKMSRCGTIRSSAVEAAFLAVDRAHFISDDADVSSGAYADMPLRCSGVHLSAPSIYAAALEALDLRPGLSFLNIGSGAGYLSAIASQILGSEAIHHGVEHNAWLVEHARSRLAKVGCSHVELHAASVFSIDLARSMRYARIYIGAGASVGTTAGVLALLQVGGVLVGPLGWPDGSQQLIRATRTSESSYAISPALAVQFTRIVQPPPNSPPPERKLTLRLPRWDETSHRRFPPAHRAAVRAVLILQARSAGVLSYLPKEVVVSEVLPLLRYDAWAEQHSPAGEHQAWEKSLDSATRALLAATGGAMDDDEEEEEDDEDED
;
A
#
# COMPACT_ATOMS: atom_id res chain seq x y z
N GLY A 1 14.75 -6.04 -31.96
CA GLY A 1 14.52 -4.65 -32.41
C GLY A 1 15.58 -3.68 -31.92
N ARG A 2 15.59 -3.33 -30.63
CA ARG A 2 16.46 -2.27 -30.07
C ARG A 2 17.95 -2.64 -29.92
N VAL A 3 18.28 -3.90 -29.62
CA VAL A 3 19.69 -4.39 -29.57
C VAL A 3 20.34 -4.35 -30.96
N ALA A 4 19.61 -4.75 -32.01
CA ALA A 4 20.11 -4.70 -33.39
C ALA A 4 20.34 -3.27 -33.89
N ALA A 5 19.57 -2.29 -33.40
CA ALA A 5 19.76 -0.87 -33.73
C ALA A 5 21.02 -0.30 -33.05
N ILE A 6 21.28 -0.67 -31.79
CA ILE A 6 22.50 -0.29 -31.06
C ILE A 6 23.74 -0.92 -31.70
N CYS A 7 23.69 -2.19 -32.10
CA CYS A 7 24.80 -2.85 -32.79
C CYS A 7 25.12 -2.24 -34.17
N ARG A 8 24.13 -1.66 -34.88
CA ARG A 8 24.37 -0.92 -36.13
C ARG A 8 25.01 0.43 -35.89
N PHE A 9 24.67 1.12 -34.80
CA PHE A 9 25.27 2.42 -34.45
C PHE A 9 26.75 2.27 -34.06
N VAL A 10 27.12 1.19 -33.37
CA VAL A 10 28.52 0.88 -32.99
C VAL A 10 29.42 0.61 -34.22
N ARG A 11 28.85 0.16 -35.35
CA ARG A 11 29.61 -0.08 -36.59
C ARG A 11 30.08 1.20 -37.30
N VAL A 12 29.55 2.37 -36.94
CA VAL A 12 29.83 3.65 -37.62
C VAL A 12 30.96 4.45 -36.93
N LEU A 13 31.40 4.07 -35.73
CA LEU A 13 32.46 4.78 -35.00
C LEU A 13 33.86 4.25 -35.31
N ALA A 14 34.85 5.14 -35.25
CA ALA A 14 36.26 4.89 -35.54
C ALA A 14 36.88 3.83 -34.58
N PRO A 15 37.90 3.07 -35.02
CA PRO A 15 38.44 1.91 -34.28
C PRO A 15 38.97 2.23 -32.86
N SER A 16 39.41 3.46 -32.62
CA SER A 16 39.92 3.93 -31.32
C SER A 16 38.82 4.11 -30.27
N ASP A 17 37.62 4.52 -30.67
CA ASP A 17 36.48 4.70 -29.76
C ASP A 17 35.73 3.39 -29.47
N ARG A 18 35.85 2.42 -30.38
CA ARG A 18 35.25 1.10 -30.24
C ARG A 18 35.91 0.29 -29.12
N ARG A 19 37.24 0.38 -28.97
CA ARG A 19 37.97 -0.24 -27.85
C ARG A 19 37.67 0.42 -26.51
N SER A 20 37.51 1.73 -26.46
CA SER A 20 37.16 2.44 -25.21
C SER A 20 35.72 2.16 -24.76
N MET A 21 34.76 2.02 -25.68
CA MET A 21 33.38 1.64 -25.34
C MET A 21 33.21 0.15 -25.07
N GLU A 22 33.88 -0.76 -25.80
CA GLU A 22 33.90 -2.19 -25.46
C GLU A 22 34.60 -2.42 -24.11
N TRP A 23 35.62 -1.63 -23.75
CA TRP A 23 36.26 -1.63 -22.44
C TRP A 23 35.37 -1.05 -21.32
N CYS A 24 34.60 0.01 -21.59
CA CYS A 24 33.59 0.54 -20.65
C CYS A 24 32.37 -0.39 -20.47
N LEU A 25 31.95 -1.11 -21.53
CA LEU A 25 30.80 -2.03 -21.49
C LEU A 25 31.16 -3.42 -20.95
N SER A 26 32.45 -3.81 -20.97
CA SER A 26 32.91 -5.11 -20.47
C SER A 26 33.34 -5.14 -19.00
N ARG A 27 33.37 -3.99 -18.28
CA ARG A 27 33.96 -3.91 -16.92
C ARG A 27 33.25 -3.01 -15.89
N ARG A 28 31.95 -2.75 -16.01
CA ARG A 28 31.19 -2.41 -14.79
C ARG A 28 30.62 -3.69 -14.22
N SER A 29 31.32 -4.25 -13.22
CA SER A 29 30.66 -5.20 -12.31
C SER A 29 29.40 -4.51 -11.82
N LEU A 30 28.26 -5.18 -11.96
CA LEU A 30 27.03 -4.72 -11.37
C LEU A 30 27.26 -4.56 -9.86
N SER A 31 26.50 -3.67 -9.20
CA SER A 31 26.52 -3.68 -7.75
C SER A 31 26.06 -5.07 -7.27
N PRO A 32 26.51 -5.55 -6.09
CA PRO A 32 26.06 -6.83 -5.56
C PRO A 32 24.53 -6.96 -5.48
N ASN A 33 23.83 -5.85 -5.17
CA ASN A 33 22.37 -5.80 -5.23
C ASN A 33 21.84 -6.04 -6.65
N ALA A 34 22.38 -5.35 -7.65
CA ALA A 34 21.95 -5.50 -9.03
C ALA A 34 22.24 -6.91 -9.59
N GLU A 35 23.36 -7.54 -9.19
CA GLU A 35 23.65 -8.94 -9.53
C GLU A 35 22.59 -9.90 -8.97
N LEU A 36 22.24 -9.75 -7.69
CA LEU A 36 21.18 -10.51 -7.04
C LEU A 36 19.84 -10.32 -7.75
N VAL A 37 19.46 -9.08 -8.04
CA VAL A 37 18.19 -8.77 -8.72
C VAL A 37 18.15 -9.37 -10.12
N HIS A 38 19.18 -9.18 -10.93
CA HIS A 38 19.25 -9.77 -12.26
C HIS A 38 19.22 -11.30 -12.24
N LYS A 39 19.85 -11.93 -11.24
CA LYS A 39 19.75 -13.38 -11.04
C LYS A 39 18.29 -13.79 -10.77
N MET A 40 17.59 -13.10 -9.86
CA MET A 40 16.19 -13.38 -9.55
C MET A 40 15.25 -13.15 -10.74
N SER A 41 15.48 -12.11 -11.55
CA SER A 41 14.73 -11.87 -12.80
C SER A 41 14.96 -13.00 -13.81
N ARG A 42 16.21 -13.43 -14.01
CA ARG A 42 16.55 -14.53 -14.93
C ARG A 42 15.97 -15.88 -14.50
N CYS A 43 15.86 -16.12 -13.20
CA CYS A 43 15.25 -17.32 -12.65
C CYS A 43 13.71 -17.27 -12.60
N GLY A 44 13.09 -16.16 -13.01
CA GLY A 44 11.63 -15.99 -13.02
C GLY A 44 11.00 -15.74 -11.64
N THR A 45 11.82 -15.48 -10.61
CA THR A 45 11.36 -15.13 -9.26
C THR A 45 10.77 -13.72 -9.24
N ILE A 46 11.47 -12.76 -9.85
CA ILE A 46 10.95 -11.43 -10.19
C ILE A 46 10.42 -11.51 -11.62
N ARG A 47 9.19 -11.06 -11.86
CA ARG A 47 8.51 -11.19 -13.16
C ARG A 47 8.05 -9.84 -13.71
N SER A 48 7.69 -8.93 -12.83
CA SER A 48 7.22 -7.60 -13.19
C SER A 48 8.37 -6.57 -13.16
N SER A 49 8.36 -5.66 -14.12
CA SER A 49 9.34 -4.57 -14.18
C SER A 49 9.24 -3.63 -12.97
N ALA A 50 8.05 -3.47 -12.39
CA ALA A 50 7.84 -2.66 -11.19
C ALA A 50 8.55 -3.26 -9.97
N VAL A 51 8.44 -4.58 -9.76
CA VAL A 51 9.16 -5.27 -8.66
C VAL A 51 10.67 -5.25 -8.91
N GLU A 52 11.12 -5.49 -10.14
CA GLU A 52 12.55 -5.42 -10.49
C GLU A 52 13.13 -4.03 -10.18
N ALA A 53 12.47 -2.96 -10.64
CA ALA A 53 12.90 -1.58 -10.39
C ALA A 53 12.93 -1.25 -8.90
N ALA A 54 11.93 -1.70 -8.14
CA ALA A 54 11.84 -1.47 -6.70
C ALA A 54 12.98 -2.16 -5.93
N PHE A 55 13.34 -3.40 -6.29
CA PHE A 55 14.47 -4.11 -5.71
C PHE A 55 15.81 -3.47 -6.07
N LEU A 56 15.97 -2.94 -7.29
CA LEU A 56 17.18 -2.21 -7.69
C LEU A 56 17.34 -0.90 -6.91
N ALA A 57 16.24 -0.20 -6.62
CA ALA A 57 16.24 1.07 -5.92
C ALA A 57 16.56 0.96 -4.41
N VAL A 58 16.30 -0.19 -3.80
CA VAL A 58 16.47 -0.40 -2.36
C VAL A 58 17.58 -1.41 -2.09
N ASP A 59 18.76 -0.93 -1.73
CA ASP A 59 19.87 -1.80 -1.35
C ASP A 59 19.58 -2.48 0.01
N ARG A 60 19.53 -3.81 -0.02
CA ARG A 60 19.30 -4.66 1.16
C ARG A 60 20.32 -4.44 2.28
N ALA A 61 21.56 -4.08 1.95
CA ALA A 61 22.60 -3.83 2.94
C ALA A 61 22.31 -2.60 3.82
N HIS A 62 21.47 -1.65 3.37
CA HIS A 62 21.10 -0.50 4.20
C HIS A 62 20.24 -0.87 5.42
N PHE A 63 19.62 -2.06 5.42
CA PHE A 63 18.66 -2.50 6.45
C PHE A 63 19.27 -3.40 7.53
N ILE A 64 20.55 -3.76 7.39
CA ILE A 64 21.32 -4.52 8.38
C ILE A 64 22.24 -3.58 9.18
N SER A 65 22.93 -4.12 10.20
CA SER A 65 23.92 -3.36 10.97
C SER A 65 25.00 -2.77 10.05
N ASP A 66 25.62 -1.66 10.46
CA ASP A 66 26.70 -1.02 9.70
C ASP A 66 28.03 -1.81 9.83
N ASP A 67 28.03 -2.95 10.50
CA ASP A 67 29.17 -3.84 10.66
C ASP A 67 29.57 -4.47 9.30
N ALA A 68 30.79 -4.15 8.85
CA ALA A 68 31.28 -4.46 7.51
C ALA A 68 31.30 -5.98 7.18
N ASP A 69 31.53 -6.83 8.18
CA ASP A 69 31.60 -8.30 8.00
C ASP A 69 30.26 -8.93 7.60
N VAL A 70 29.14 -8.26 7.87
CA VAL A 70 27.78 -8.73 7.58
C VAL A 70 27.35 -8.39 6.15
N SER A 71 27.95 -7.35 5.55
CA SER A 71 27.53 -6.80 4.26
C SER A 71 27.67 -7.78 3.08
N SER A 72 28.67 -8.67 3.14
CA SER A 72 28.88 -9.69 2.09
C SER A 72 27.72 -10.70 1.98
N GLY A 73 27.09 -11.04 3.11
CA GLY A 73 25.94 -11.96 3.16
C GLY A 73 24.60 -11.30 2.79
N ALA A 74 24.55 -9.97 2.71
CA ALA A 74 23.32 -9.23 2.41
C ALA A 74 22.73 -9.59 1.04
N TYR A 75 23.59 -9.95 0.08
CA TYR A 75 23.23 -10.17 -1.33
C TYR A 75 23.03 -11.64 -1.69
N ALA A 76 23.08 -12.54 -0.70
CA ALA A 76 22.71 -13.93 -0.89
C ALA A 76 21.19 -14.10 -0.84
N ASP A 77 20.65 -14.99 -1.67
CA ASP A 77 19.23 -15.33 -1.65
C ASP A 77 18.89 -16.27 -0.48
N MET A 78 19.06 -15.77 0.74
CA MET A 78 18.81 -16.50 1.98
C MET A 78 18.29 -15.58 3.08
N PRO A 79 17.58 -16.12 4.07
CA PRO A 79 17.23 -15.36 5.26
C PRO A 79 18.49 -14.86 5.96
N LEU A 80 18.45 -13.62 6.45
CA LEU A 80 19.55 -13.00 7.17
C LEU A 80 19.11 -12.68 8.60
N ARG A 81 19.89 -13.13 9.58
CA ARG A 81 19.71 -12.83 11.00
C ARG A 81 20.98 -12.18 11.54
N CYS A 82 20.91 -10.91 11.89
CA CYS A 82 22.06 -10.15 12.37
C CYS A 82 21.61 -9.02 13.29
N SER A 83 22.31 -8.82 14.41
CA SER A 83 22.11 -7.68 15.33
C SER A 83 20.63 -7.44 15.70
N GLY A 84 19.89 -8.52 16.00
CA GLY A 84 18.46 -8.43 16.35
C GLY A 84 17.49 -8.22 15.18
N VAL A 85 18.00 -8.04 13.96
CA VAL A 85 17.22 -7.96 12.71
C VAL A 85 17.07 -9.34 12.08
N HIS A 86 15.88 -9.62 11.55
CA HIS A 86 15.60 -10.77 10.69
C HIS A 86 14.98 -10.31 9.37
N LEU A 87 15.67 -10.57 8.26
CA LEU A 87 15.17 -10.34 6.90
C LEU A 87 14.91 -11.67 6.22
N SER A 88 13.74 -11.83 5.61
CA SER A 88 13.44 -13.01 4.78
C SER A 88 14.36 -13.07 3.55
N ALA A 89 14.43 -14.22 2.89
CA ALA A 89 15.16 -14.33 1.63
C ALA A 89 14.59 -13.35 0.57
N PRO A 90 15.44 -12.69 -0.24
CA PRO A 90 15.02 -11.84 -1.35
C PRO A 90 13.94 -12.48 -2.24
N SER A 91 14.09 -13.75 -2.58
CA SER A 91 13.11 -14.50 -3.39
C SER A 91 11.72 -14.59 -2.77
N ILE A 92 11.64 -14.71 -1.44
CA ILE A 92 10.36 -14.75 -0.71
C ILE A 92 9.69 -13.37 -0.75
N TYR A 93 10.45 -12.29 -0.59
CA TYR A 93 9.91 -10.94 -0.74
C TYR A 93 9.46 -10.66 -2.18
N ALA A 94 10.23 -11.09 -3.18
CA ALA A 94 9.82 -10.98 -4.58
C ALA A 94 8.51 -11.73 -4.85
N ALA A 95 8.39 -12.98 -4.40
CA ALA A 95 7.16 -13.76 -4.52
C ALA A 95 5.97 -13.08 -3.84
N ALA A 96 6.17 -12.50 -2.66
CA ALA A 96 5.13 -11.76 -1.95
C ALA A 96 4.69 -10.50 -2.68
N LEU A 97 5.65 -9.68 -3.16
CA LEU A 97 5.37 -8.44 -3.89
C LEU A 97 4.67 -8.69 -5.22
N GLU A 98 5.08 -9.73 -5.94
CA GLU A 98 4.40 -10.18 -7.15
C GLU A 98 2.96 -10.63 -6.88
N ALA A 99 2.73 -11.38 -5.79
CA ALA A 99 1.39 -11.83 -5.41
C ALA A 99 0.49 -10.69 -4.92
N LEU A 100 1.09 -9.66 -4.30
CA LEU A 100 0.39 -8.47 -3.84
C LEU A 100 -0.12 -7.62 -5.01
N ASP A 101 0.52 -7.62 -6.19
CA ASP A 101 0.13 -6.74 -7.31
C ASP A 101 -0.01 -5.28 -6.83
N LEU A 102 1.09 -4.74 -6.26
CA LEU A 102 1.15 -3.36 -5.80
C LEU A 102 1.11 -2.39 -6.99
N ARG A 103 0.42 -1.26 -6.80
CA ARG A 103 0.28 -0.19 -7.79
C ARG A 103 0.44 1.17 -7.11
N PRO A 104 0.84 2.22 -7.83
CA PRO A 104 0.94 3.56 -7.28
C PRO A 104 -0.36 4.00 -6.58
N GLY A 105 -0.23 4.62 -5.41
CA GLY A 105 -1.34 5.17 -4.63
C GLY A 105 -2.15 4.17 -3.80
N LEU A 106 -1.94 2.85 -3.94
CA LEU A 106 -2.67 1.87 -3.13
C LEU A 106 -2.31 1.99 -1.64
N SER A 107 -3.30 1.81 -0.77
CA SER A 107 -3.06 1.69 0.67
C SER A 107 -2.47 0.33 1.02
N PHE A 108 -1.43 0.32 1.84
CA PHE A 108 -0.69 -0.89 2.19
C PHE A 108 -0.42 -1.01 3.70
N LEU A 109 -0.70 -2.19 4.25
CA LEU A 109 -0.37 -2.56 5.63
C LEU A 109 0.65 -3.70 5.64
N ASN A 110 1.79 -3.48 6.28
CA ASN A 110 2.83 -4.47 6.50
C ASN A 110 2.85 -4.93 7.97
N ILE A 111 2.30 -6.11 8.26
CA ILE A 111 2.26 -6.70 9.61
C ILE A 111 3.51 -7.53 9.83
N GLY A 112 4.23 -7.28 10.93
CA GLY A 112 5.59 -7.78 11.10
C GLY A 112 6.55 -7.04 10.18
N SER A 113 6.47 -5.70 10.17
CA SER A 113 7.26 -4.86 9.27
C SER A 113 8.77 -5.00 9.46
N GLY A 114 9.20 -5.55 10.60
CA GLY A 114 10.58 -5.90 10.88
C GLY A 114 11.50 -4.68 10.75
N ALA A 115 12.67 -4.87 10.13
CA ALA A 115 13.61 -3.79 9.88
C ALA A 115 13.17 -2.80 8.79
N GLY A 116 11.99 -2.98 8.17
CA GLY A 116 11.44 -2.03 7.20
C GLY A 116 11.90 -2.23 5.75
N TYR A 117 12.71 -3.25 5.44
CA TYR A 117 13.20 -3.51 4.08
C TYR A 117 12.08 -3.74 3.07
N LEU A 118 11.13 -4.64 3.37
CA LEU A 118 9.98 -4.87 2.49
C LEU A 118 9.13 -3.61 2.34
N SER A 119 8.94 -2.84 3.42
CA SER A 119 8.25 -1.56 3.35
C SER A 119 8.98 -0.55 2.46
N ALA A 120 10.32 -0.52 2.48
CA ALA A 120 11.07 0.33 1.58
C ALA A 120 10.86 -0.07 0.11
N ILE A 121 10.93 -1.37 -0.21
CA ILE A 121 10.69 -1.86 -1.58
C ILE A 121 9.26 -1.55 -2.02
N ALA A 122 8.27 -1.87 -1.18
CA ALA A 122 6.86 -1.60 -1.48
C ALA A 122 6.62 -0.10 -1.72
N SER A 123 7.26 0.78 -0.95
CA SER A 123 7.13 2.24 -1.11
C SER A 123 7.63 2.74 -2.47
N GLN A 124 8.62 2.08 -3.08
CA GLN A 124 9.07 2.45 -4.44
C GLN A 124 7.98 2.20 -5.49
N ILE A 125 7.10 1.21 -5.28
CA ILE A 125 6.00 0.88 -6.19
C ILE A 125 4.77 1.74 -5.89
N LEU A 126 4.45 1.90 -4.59
CA LEU A 126 3.28 2.64 -4.12
C LEU A 126 3.43 4.15 -4.32
N GLY A 127 4.66 4.67 -4.24
CA GLY A 127 4.93 6.10 -4.27
C GLY A 127 4.72 6.77 -2.90
N SER A 128 5.32 7.96 -2.72
CA SER A 128 5.37 8.66 -1.44
C SER A 128 4.03 9.23 -0.95
N GLU A 129 3.03 9.29 -1.82
CA GLU A 129 1.68 9.77 -1.49
C GLU A 129 0.75 8.63 -1.03
N ALA A 130 1.19 7.37 -1.10
CA ALA A 130 0.41 6.23 -0.68
C ALA A 130 0.35 6.12 0.85
N ILE A 131 -0.78 5.64 1.36
CA ILE A 131 -0.92 5.32 2.78
C ILE A 131 -0.21 4.00 3.05
N HIS A 132 0.89 4.04 3.78
CA HIS A 132 1.72 2.87 4.07
C HIS A 132 1.98 2.76 5.57
N HIS A 133 1.35 1.79 6.20
CA HIS A 133 1.54 1.50 7.62
C HIS A 133 2.31 0.20 7.83
N GLY A 134 3.20 0.18 8.82
CA GLY A 134 3.86 -1.00 9.32
C GLY A 134 3.56 -1.24 10.80
N VAL A 135 3.28 -2.48 11.18
CA VAL A 135 3.04 -2.86 12.58
C VAL A 135 4.09 -3.88 12.99
N GLU A 136 4.86 -3.59 14.03
CA GLU A 136 5.90 -4.46 14.55
C GLU A 136 5.83 -4.46 16.08
N HIS A 137 5.91 -5.64 16.70
CA HIS A 137 5.78 -5.80 18.14
C HIS A 137 7.06 -5.38 18.88
N ASN A 138 8.22 -5.49 18.24
CA ASN A 138 9.49 -5.10 18.83
C ASN A 138 9.76 -3.59 18.62
N ALA A 139 9.65 -2.81 19.70
CA ALA A 139 9.83 -1.36 19.67
C ALA A 139 11.24 -0.93 19.23
N TRP A 140 12.28 -1.68 19.58
CA TRP A 140 13.65 -1.40 19.11
C TRP A 140 13.75 -1.56 17.59
N LEU A 141 13.12 -2.60 17.05
CA LEU A 141 13.15 -2.89 15.62
C LEU A 141 12.37 -1.84 14.82
N VAL A 142 11.29 -1.30 15.38
CA VAL A 142 10.58 -0.14 14.81
C VAL A 142 11.49 1.07 14.70
N GLU A 143 12.26 1.39 15.74
CA GLU A 143 13.14 2.56 15.70
C GLU A 143 14.32 2.35 14.73
N HIS A 144 14.88 1.15 14.70
CA HIS A 144 15.84 0.76 13.66
C HIS A 144 15.25 0.97 12.27
N ALA A 145 14.05 0.46 12.01
CA ALA A 145 13.38 0.57 10.72
C ALA A 145 13.11 2.03 10.33
N ARG A 146 12.68 2.91 11.25
CA ARG A 146 12.51 4.34 10.98
C ARG A 146 13.81 4.99 10.53
N SER A 147 14.90 4.72 11.24
CA SER A 147 16.23 5.24 10.88
C SER A 147 16.65 4.77 9.48
N ARG A 148 16.46 3.48 9.16
CA ARG A 148 16.81 2.93 7.84
C ARG A 148 15.93 3.48 6.72
N LEU A 149 14.61 3.59 6.95
CA LEU A 149 13.66 4.17 5.99
C LEU A 149 13.98 5.63 5.68
N ALA A 150 14.34 6.43 6.70
CA ALA A 150 14.76 7.81 6.50
C ALA A 150 16.00 7.92 5.60
N LYS A 151 17.01 7.04 5.81
CA LYS A 151 18.23 7.00 4.98
C LYS A 151 17.96 6.72 3.49
N VAL A 152 16.89 5.97 3.17
CA VAL A 152 16.52 5.64 1.79
C VAL A 152 15.37 6.50 1.23
N GLY A 153 15.00 7.59 1.91
CA GLY A 153 13.95 8.51 1.45
C GLY A 153 12.52 8.02 1.63
N CYS A 154 12.29 6.98 2.45
CA CYS A 154 10.97 6.40 2.71
C CYS A 154 10.39 6.82 4.07
N SER A 155 10.64 8.07 4.51
CA SER A 155 10.17 8.58 5.81
C SER A 155 8.66 8.77 5.91
N HIS A 156 7.92 8.62 4.81
CA HIS A 156 6.46 8.70 4.76
C HIS A 156 5.77 7.42 5.28
N VAL A 157 6.51 6.31 5.44
CA VAL A 157 5.99 5.06 6.00
C VAL A 157 5.76 5.22 7.50
N GLU A 158 4.52 5.03 7.95
CA GLU A 158 4.17 5.12 9.36
C GLU A 158 4.39 3.77 10.05
N LEU A 159 5.31 3.72 11.00
CA LEU A 159 5.61 2.50 11.76
C LEU A 159 5.06 2.57 13.18
N HIS A 160 4.35 1.53 13.60
CA HIS A 160 3.75 1.39 14.91
C HIS A 160 4.40 0.25 15.70
N ALA A 161 4.89 0.57 16.90
CA ALA A 161 5.35 -0.40 17.89
C ALA A 161 4.12 -0.99 18.62
N ALA A 162 3.58 -2.08 18.10
CA ALA A 162 2.36 -2.68 18.61
C ALA A 162 2.24 -4.15 18.19
N SER A 163 1.48 -4.91 18.97
CA SER A 163 1.04 -6.24 18.57
C SER A 163 -0.10 -6.14 17.55
N VAL A 164 -0.13 -7.01 16.55
CA VAL A 164 -1.27 -7.10 15.62
C VAL A 164 -2.60 -7.30 16.36
N PHE A 165 -2.57 -8.01 17.49
CA PHE A 165 -3.74 -8.31 18.32
C PHE A 165 -4.27 -7.07 19.06
N SER A 166 -3.52 -5.97 19.06
CA SER A 166 -3.94 -4.69 19.65
C SER A 166 -4.63 -3.76 18.65
N ILE A 167 -4.69 -4.12 17.36
CA ILE A 167 -5.33 -3.28 16.35
C ILE A 167 -6.85 -3.23 16.62
N ASP A 168 -7.39 -2.02 16.70
CA ASP A 168 -8.83 -1.77 16.73
C ASP A 168 -9.41 -1.98 15.34
N LEU A 169 -9.90 -3.18 15.06
CA LEU A 169 -10.47 -3.54 13.75
C LEU A 169 -11.70 -2.68 13.38
N ALA A 170 -12.45 -2.18 14.37
CA ALA A 170 -13.66 -1.41 14.12
C ALA A 170 -13.36 0.07 13.79
N ARG A 171 -12.28 0.61 14.35
CA ARG A 171 -11.89 2.03 14.17
C ARG A 171 -10.78 2.24 13.15
N SER A 172 -10.08 1.18 12.76
CA SER A 172 -9.00 1.27 11.79
C SER A 172 -9.53 1.32 10.36
N MET A 173 -8.78 2.00 9.48
CA MET A 173 -9.05 1.97 8.05
C MET A 173 -8.91 0.57 7.46
N ARG A 174 -9.50 0.36 6.29
CA ARG A 174 -9.26 -0.81 5.44
C ARG A 174 -8.17 -0.51 4.41
N TYR A 175 -7.50 -1.55 3.92
CA TYR A 175 -6.37 -1.45 3.00
C TYR A 175 -6.64 -2.18 1.69
N ALA A 176 -6.07 -1.65 0.61
CA ALA A 176 -6.02 -2.31 -0.68
C ALA A 176 -5.11 -3.53 -0.66
N ARG A 177 -4.02 -3.46 0.11
CA ARG A 177 -2.98 -4.48 0.16
C ARG A 177 -2.55 -4.73 1.59
N ILE A 178 -2.42 -6.00 1.98
CA ILE A 178 -1.92 -6.38 3.29
C ILE A 178 -0.87 -7.46 3.14
N TYR A 179 0.28 -7.28 3.78
CA TYR A 179 1.28 -8.33 3.94
C TYR A 179 1.38 -8.78 5.39
N ILE A 180 1.50 -10.08 5.62
CA ILE A 180 1.85 -10.66 6.92
C ILE A 180 3.25 -11.27 6.81
N GLY A 181 4.21 -10.72 7.54
CA GLY A 181 5.62 -11.12 7.57
C GLY A 181 5.96 -12.19 8.61
N ALA A 182 4.96 -12.86 9.18
CA ALA A 182 5.14 -13.90 10.19
C ALA A 182 4.06 -14.99 10.02
N GLY A 183 4.43 -16.25 10.31
CA GLY A 183 3.52 -17.39 10.27
C GLY A 183 2.31 -17.16 11.16
N ALA A 184 1.12 -17.03 10.57
CA ALA A 184 -0.12 -16.73 11.27
C ALA A 184 -1.07 -17.93 11.24
N SER A 185 -1.84 -18.13 12.32
CA SER A 185 -2.91 -19.12 12.33
C SER A 185 -4.09 -18.67 11.47
N VAL A 186 -5.02 -19.59 11.20
CA VAL A 186 -6.29 -19.27 10.54
C VAL A 186 -7.04 -18.15 11.29
N GLY A 187 -7.12 -18.23 12.62
CA GLY A 187 -7.81 -17.23 13.44
C GLY A 187 -7.17 -15.84 13.37
N THR A 188 -5.83 -15.77 13.46
CA THR A 188 -5.10 -14.50 13.32
C THR A 188 -5.28 -13.91 11.93
N THR A 189 -5.17 -14.74 10.89
CA THR A 189 -5.35 -14.32 9.49
C THR A 189 -6.76 -13.79 9.25
N ALA A 190 -7.79 -14.46 9.81
CA ALA A 190 -9.18 -14.01 9.71
C ALA A 190 -9.40 -12.62 10.34
N GLY A 191 -8.78 -12.35 11.50
CA GLY A 191 -8.84 -11.02 12.11
C GLY A 191 -8.22 -9.93 11.24
N VAL A 192 -7.08 -10.22 10.59
CA VAL A 192 -6.42 -9.29 9.67
C VAL A 192 -7.22 -9.08 8.38
N LEU A 193 -7.89 -10.12 7.86
CA LEU A 193 -8.72 -10.01 6.66
C LEU A 193 -9.85 -8.97 6.81
N ALA A 194 -10.33 -8.70 8.03
CA ALA A 194 -11.32 -7.65 8.28
C ALA A 194 -10.82 -6.23 7.92
N LEU A 195 -9.49 -6.02 7.93
CA LEU A 195 -8.84 -4.77 7.51
C LEU A 195 -8.66 -4.70 5.99
N LEU A 196 -9.03 -5.72 5.22
CA LEU A 196 -8.86 -5.72 3.77
C LEU A 196 -10.09 -5.09 3.11
N GLN A 197 -9.93 -4.16 2.17
CA GLN A 197 -11.08 -3.65 1.40
C GLN A 197 -11.63 -4.70 0.44
N VAL A 198 -12.88 -4.56 -0.01
CA VAL A 198 -13.40 -5.38 -1.13
C VAL A 198 -12.56 -5.12 -2.38
N GLY A 199 -12.16 -6.17 -3.10
CA GLY A 199 -11.17 -6.11 -4.17
C GLY A 199 -9.71 -6.08 -3.69
N GLY A 200 -9.48 -5.94 -2.38
CA GLY A 200 -8.15 -5.94 -1.78
C GLY A 200 -7.49 -7.31 -1.79
N VAL A 201 -6.15 -7.32 -1.66
CA VAL A 201 -5.32 -8.53 -1.65
C VAL A 201 -4.50 -8.61 -0.36
N LEU A 202 -4.57 -9.75 0.31
CA LEU A 202 -3.70 -10.13 1.42
C LEU A 202 -2.73 -11.22 0.99
N VAL A 203 -1.46 -11.08 1.35
CA VAL A 203 -0.43 -12.10 1.14
C VAL A 203 0.30 -12.38 2.45
N GLY A 204 0.48 -13.64 2.80
CA GLY A 204 1.19 -14.01 4.02
C GLY A 204 1.25 -15.51 4.24
N PRO A 205 2.14 -15.98 5.12
CA PRO A 205 2.24 -17.39 5.47
C PRO A 205 1.09 -17.79 6.40
N LEU A 206 0.21 -18.65 5.91
CA LEU A 206 -0.78 -19.35 6.72
C LEU A 206 -0.15 -20.61 7.29
N GLY A 207 -0.25 -20.79 8.61
CA GLY A 207 0.26 -21.96 9.32
C GLY A 207 -0.84 -22.86 9.86
N TRP A 208 -0.60 -24.17 9.81
CA TRP A 208 -1.47 -25.21 10.36
C TRP A 208 -0.94 -25.76 11.69
N PRO A 209 -1.78 -26.46 12.48
CA PRO A 209 -1.37 -27.05 13.76
C PRO A 209 -0.22 -28.06 13.66
N ASP A 210 -0.07 -28.72 12.52
CA ASP A 210 1.03 -29.66 12.23
C ASP A 210 2.39 -28.98 12.01
N GLY A 211 2.42 -27.63 12.01
CA GLY A 211 3.62 -26.84 11.82
C GLY A 211 3.95 -26.51 10.37
N SER A 212 3.21 -27.06 9.40
CA SER A 212 3.35 -26.68 8.00
C SER A 212 2.90 -25.23 7.78
N GLN A 213 3.50 -24.56 6.81
CA GLN A 213 3.15 -23.20 6.42
C GLN A 213 3.17 -23.05 4.90
N GLN A 214 2.25 -22.23 4.40
CA GLN A 214 2.15 -21.90 2.99
C GLN A 214 1.87 -20.42 2.83
N LEU A 215 2.62 -19.77 1.96
CA LEU A 215 2.31 -18.43 1.50
C LEU A 215 1.02 -18.51 0.69
N ILE A 216 0.00 -17.78 1.14
CA ILE A 216 -1.29 -17.69 0.45
C ILE A 216 -1.49 -16.30 -0.13
N ARG A 217 -2.34 -16.22 -1.15
CA ARG A 217 -2.93 -14.99 -1.65
C ARG A 217 -4.44 -15.05 -1.43
N ALA A 218 -4.96 -14.15 -0.60
CA ALA A 218 -6.38 -13.99 -0.35
C ALA A 218 -6.88 -12.71 -1.02
N THR A 219 -8.00 -12.78 -1.75
CA THR A 219 -8.69 -11.63 -2.33
C THR A 219 -10.06 -11.50 -1.70
N ARG A 220 -10.42 -10.33 -1.18
CA ARG A 220 -11.77 -10.10 -0.65
C ARG A 220 -12.72 -9.84 -1.81
N THR A 221 -13.67 -10.75 -2.03
CA THR A 221 -14.59 -10.69 -3.18
C THR A 221 -15.89 -9.95 -2.86
N SER A 222 -16.29 -9.91 -1.58
CA SER A 222 -17.41 -9.08 -1.09
C SER A 222 -17.20 -8.73 0.38
N GLU A 223 -18.15 -8.01 0.99
CA GLU A 223 -18.09 -7.70 2.43
C GLU A 223 -17.96 -8.96 3.32
N SER A 224 -18.40 -10.12 2.88
CA SER A 224 -18.39 -11.36 3.67
C SER A 224 -17.61 -12.52 3.05
N SER A 225 -17.06 -12.37 1.84
CA SER A 225 -16.45 -13.47 1.09
C SER A 225 -15.00 -13.19 0.66
N TYR A 226 -14.21 -14.26 0.61
CA TYR A 226 -12.80 -14.23 0.23
C TYR A 226 -12.46 -15.42 -0.68
N ALA A 227 -11.71 -15.17 -1.74
CA ALA A 227 -11.07 -16.19 -2.56
C ALA A 227 -9.62 -16.38 -2.10
N ILE A 228 -9.24 -17.62 -1.77
CA ILE A 228 -7.89 -17.96 -1.28
C ILE A 228 -7.22 -18.89 -2.27
N SER A 229 -5.97 -18.57 -2.63
CA SER A 229 -5.14 -19.37 -3.51
C SER A 229 -3.76 -19.60 -2.89
N PRO A 230 -3.20 -20.81 -2.98
CA PRO A 230 -1.84 -21.08 -2.54
C PRO A 230 -0.83 -20.42 -3.49
N ALA A 231 0.27 -19.91 -2.94
CA ALA A 231 1.36 -19.32 -3.72
C ALA A 231 2.66 -20.14 -3.63
N LEU A 232 3.18 -20.39 -2.42
CA LEU A 232 4.49 -21.04 -2.23
C LEU A 232 4.57 -21.74 -0.87
N ALA A 233 5.23 -22.91 -0.79
CA ALA A 233 5.58 -23.52 0.50
C ALA A 233 6.71 -22.72 1.16
N VAL A 234 6.56 -22.36 2.44
CA VAL A 234 7.50 -21.45 3.12
C VAL A 234 7.69 -21.82 4.59
N GLN A 235 8.70 -21.24 5.22
CA GLN A 235 8.90 -21.34 6.67
C GLN A 235 9.23 -19.97 7.24
N PHE A 236 8.28 -19.42 8.00
CA PHE A 236 8.40 -18.14 8.69
C PHE A 236 8.41 -18.33 10.20
N THR A 237 9.06 -17.39 10.89
CA THR A 237 8.90 -17.23 12.34
C THR A 237 7.42 -17.00 12.64
N ARG A 238 6.90 -17.67 13.67
CA ARG A 238 5.49 -17.55 14.06
C ARG A 238 5.21 -16.17 14.63
N ILE A 239 4.00 -15.67 14.39
CA ILE A 239 3.54 -14.43 15.00
C ILE A 239 3.51 -14.59 16.53
N VAL A 240 4.03 -13.59 17.24
CA VAL A 240 4.07 -13.61 18.71
C VAL A 240 2.65 -13.39 19.23
N GLN A 241 2.08 -14.43 19.83
CA GLN A 241 0.77 -14.35 20.46
C GLN A 241 0.88 -13.77 21.86
N PRO A 242 -0.13 -13.01 22.33
CA PRO A 242 -0.21 -12.66 23.73
C PRO A 242 -0.30 -13.93 24.59
N PRO A 243 0.26 -13.93 25.82
CA PRO A 243 0.11 -15.05 26.74
C PRO A 243 -1.36 -15.45 26.94
N PRO A 244 -1.66 -16.74 27.15
CA PRO A 244 -3.01 -17.17 27.51
C PRO A 244 -3.51 -16.37 28.72
N ASN A 245 -4.77 -15.92 28.68
CA ASN A 245 -5.43 -15.14 29.74
C ASN A 245 -4.86 -13.74 30.00
N SER A 246 -4.06 -13.19 29.07
CA SER A 246 -3.69 -11.77 29.14
C SER A 246 -4.95 -10.89 29.08
N PRO A 247 -5.05 -9.83 29.91
CA PRO A 247 -6.13 -8.86 29.74
C PRO A 247 -6.06 -8.26 28.34
N PRO A 248 -7.21 -7.86 27.76
CA PRO A 248 -7.20 -7.13 26.51
C PRO A 248 -6.31 -5.88 26.66
N PRO A 249 -5.58 -5.49 25.60
CA PRO A 249 -4.68 -4.36 25.67
C PRO A 249 -5.43 -3.10 26.12
N GLU A 250 -4.91 -2.42 27.15
CA GLU A 250 -5.53 -1.22 27.73
C GLU A 250 -5.76 -0.12 26.68
N ARG A 251 -4.89 -0.06 25.67
CA ARG A 251 -5.00 0.87 24.56
C ARG A 251 -4.89 0.11 23.24
N LYS A 252 -5.96 0.13 22.46
CA LYS A 252 -5.97 -0.41 21.11
C LYS A 252 -5.28 0.56 20.14
N LEU A 253 -4.54 0.00 19.18
CA LEU A 253 -3.95 0.74 18.07
C LEU A 253 -5.03 1.01 17.03
N THR A 254 -5.34 2.27 16.76
CA THR A 254 -6.18 2.65 15.61
C THR A 254 -5.29 3.07 14.46
N LEU A 255 -5.33 2.34 13.34
CA LEU A 255 -4.66 2.73 12.12
C LEU A 255 -5.57 3.70 11.35
N ARG A 256 -5.25 4.98 11.38
CA ARG A 256 -6.14 6.03 10.87
C ARG A 256 -5.75 6.44 9.46
N LEU A 257 -6.73 6.90 8.70
CA LEU A 257 -6.44 7.70 7.52
C LEU A 257 -5.70 8.98 7.95
N PRO A 258 -4.74 9.48 7.15
CA PRO A 258 -4.19 10.80 7.36
C PRO A 258 -5.33 11.81 7.37
N ARG A 259 -5.33 12.71 8.35
CA ARG A 259 -6.33 13.77 8.44
C ARG A 259 -5.94 14.91 7.52
N TRP A 260 -6.88 15.36 6.70
CA TRP A 260 -6.67 16.53 5.89
C TRP A 260 -6.59 17.79 6.76
N ASP A 261 -5.60 18.63 6.48
CA ASP A 261 -5.54 20.01 6.93
C ASP A 261 -4.92 20.88 5.81
N GLU A 262 -5.04 22.20 5.93
CA GLU A 262 -4.57 23.14 4.91
C GLU A 262 -3.06 23.02 4.64
N THR A 263 -2.26 22.71 5.67
CA THR A 263 -0.79 22.58 5.57
C THR A 263 -0.37 21.23 4.98
N SER A 264 -1.15 20.18 5.21
CA SER A 264 -0.94 18.84 4.65
C SER A 264 -1.60 18.66 3.29
N HIS A 265 -2.39 19.62 2.79
CA HIS A 265 -3.13 19.52 1.53
C HIS A 265 -2.28 18.99 0.38
N ARG A 266 -1.04 19.48 0.22
CA ARG A 266 -0.13 19.05 -0.88
C ARG A 266 0.37 17.61 -0.77
N ARG A 267 0.28 16.98 0.40
CA ARG A 267 0.74 15.59 0.63
C ARG A 267 -0.27 14.55 0.17
N PHE A 268 -1.50 14.98 -0.13
CA PHE A 268 -2.56 14.08 -0.56
C PHE A 268 -2.56 13.87 -2.08
N PRO A 269 -2.98 12.67 -2.55
CA PRO A 269 -3.11 12.39 -3.96
C PRO A 269 -3.94 13.46 -4.70
N PRO A 270 -3.61 13.79 -5.97
CA PRO A 270 -4.33 14.78 -6.77
C PRO A 270 -5.86 14.63 -6.74
N ALA A 271 -6.35 13.40 -6.80
CA ALA A 271 -7.77 13.07 -6.73
C ALA A 271 -8.43 13.50 -5.40
N HIS A 272 -7.81 13.15 -4.27
CA HIS A 272 -8.31 13.58 -2.95
C HIS A 272 -8.27 15.10 -2.83
N ARG A 273 -7.20 15.74 -3.30
CA ARG A 273 -7.10 17.21 -3.32
C ARG A 273 -8.21 17.86 -4.14
N ALA A 274 -8.56 17.26 -5.28
CA ALA A 274 -9.68 17.72 -6.12
C ALA A 274 -11.03 17.53 -5.41
N ALA A 275 -11.26 16.39 -4.75
CA ALA A 275 -12.47 16.14 -3.97
C ALA A 275 -12.62 17.12 -2.78
N VAL A 276 -11.55 17.34 -2.02
CA VAL A 276 -11.52 18.35 -0.94
C VAL A 276 -11.85 19.73 -1.50
N ARG A 277 -11.24 20.11 -2.64
CA ARG A 277 -11.53 21.39 -3.30
C ARG A 277 -13.00 21.48 -3.70
N ALA A 278 -13.59 20.42 -4.24
CA ALA A 278 -15.01 20.39 -4.62
C ALA A 278 -15.91 20.57 -3.39
N VAL A 279 -15.65 19.85 -2.29
CA VAL A 279 -16.42 19.99 -1.04
C VAL A 279 -16.32 21.40 -0.47
N LEU A 280 -15.12 21.99 -0.43
CA LEU A 280 -14.93 23.36 0.07
C LEU A 280 -15.58 24.41 -0.83
N ILE A 281 -15.58 24.22 -2.15
CA ILE A 281 -16.30 25.09 -3.10
C ILE A 281 -17.81 24.99 -2.86
N LEU A 282 -18.33 23.77 -2.71
CA LEU A 282 -19.74 23.54 -2.42
C LEU A 282 -20.16 24.14 -1.09
N GLN A 283 -19.31 24.05 -0.07
CA GLN A 283 -19.54 24.69 1.23
C GLN A 283 -19.59 26.22 1.11
N ALA A 284 -18.67 26.80 0.32
CA ALA A 284 -18.59 28.25 0.16
C ALA A 284 -19.71 28.84 -0.70
N ARG A 285 -20.32 28.02 -1.57
CA ARG A 285 -21.53 28.39 -2.31
C ARG A 285 -22.71 28.26 -1.35
N SER A 286 -23.50 29.31 -1.18
CA SER A 286 -24.68 29.34 -0.28
C SER A 286 -25.86 28.51 -0.81
N ALA A 287 -25.59 27.30 -1.29
CA ALA A 287 -26.58 26.38 -1.84
C ALA A 287 -26.23 24.94 -1.42
N GLY A 288 -27.17 24.29 -0.70
CA GLY A 288 -27.07 22.88 -0.28
C GLY A 288 -26.68 22.68 1.19
N VAL A 289 -26.78 21.43 1.65
CA VAL A 289 -26.60 21.06 3.07
C VAL A 289 -25.23 21.47 3.63
N LEU A 290 -24.18 21.43 2.80
CA LEU A 290 -22.82 21.76 3.24
C LEU A 290 -22.66 23.23 3.63
N SER A 291 -23.40 24.16 3.01
CA SER A 291 -23.27 25.59 3.34
C SER A 291 -23.79 25.96 4.73
N TYR A 292 -24.62 25.09 5.33
CA TYR A 292 -25.12 25.26 6.69
C TYR A 292 -24.16 24.73 7.76
N LEU A 293 -23.14 23.94 7.36
CA LEU A 293 -22.17 23.38 8.29
C LEU A 293 -20.99 24.36 8.49
N PRO A 294 -20.55 24.59 9.74
CA PRO A 294 -19.31 25.31 10.02
C PRO A 294 -18.12 24.64 9.29
N LYS A 295 -17.14 25.44 8.85
CA LYS A 295 -15.92 24.94 8.18
C LYS A 295 -15.21 23.87 9.01
N GLU A 296 -15.20 24.04 10.32
CA GLU A 296 -14.60 23.11 11.27
C GLU A 296 -15.27 21.73 11.21
N VAL A 297 -16.61 21.70 11.11
CA VAL A 297 -17.40 20.45 11.01
C VAL A 297 -17.19 19.78 9.65
N VAL A 298 -17.15 20.56 8.57
CA VAL A 298 -16.85 20.02 7.23
C VAL A 298 -15.47 19.38 7.23
N VAL A 299 -14.47 20.06 7.80
CA VAL A 299 -13.10 19.54 7.87
C VAL A 299 -12.98 18.32 8.79
N SER A 300 -13.63 18.32 9.96
CA SER A 300 -13.47 17.25 10.94
C SER A 300 -14.34 16.02 10.70
N GLU A 301 -15.53 16.19 10.12
CA GLU A 301 -16.52 15.12 9.98
C GLU A 301 -16.78 14.73 8.52
N VAL A 302 -16.76 15.68 7.58
CA VAL A 302 -17.11 15.40 6.17
C VAL A 302 -15.89 14.97 5.37
N LEU A 303 -14.79 15.71 5.43
CA LEU A 303 -13.59 15.40 4.64
C LEU A 303 -13.00 14.00 4.96
N PRO A 304 -13.01 13.48 6.20
CA PRO A 304 -12.55 12.12 6.48
C PRO A 304 -13.39 11.01 5.82
N LEU A 305 -14.62 11.30 5.40
CA LEU A 305 -15.47 10.37 4.67
C LEU A 305 -15.12 10.32 3.17
N LEU A 306 -14.33 11.27 2.67
CA LEU A 306 -13.79 11.22 1.32
C LEU A 306 -12.79 10.07 1.23
N ARG A 307 -13.28 8.92 0.77
CA ARG A 307 -12.49 7.69 0.58
C ARG A 307 -11.28 7.96 -0.31
N TYR A 308 -10.08 7.71 0.24
CA TYR A 308 -8.80 7.83 -0.47
C TYR A 308 -8.66 6.87 -1.66
N ASP A 309 -9.31 5.70 -1.56
CA ASP A 309 -9.17 4.54 -2.44
C ASP A 309 -10.22 4.49 -3.55
N ALA A 310 -11.47 4.89 -3.27
CA ALA A 310 -12.58 4.87 -4.22
C ALA A 310 -12.31 5.73 -5.48
N TRP A 311 -11.40 6.69 -5.40
CA TRP A 311 -11.04 7.59 -6.49
C TRP A 311 -9.89 7.09 -7.37
N ALA A 312 -9.04 6.18 -6.87
CA ALA A 312 -8.00 5.54 -7.68
C ALA A 312 -8.60 4.52 -8.66
N GLU A 313 -9.72 3.88 -8.28
CA GLU A 313 -10.48 2.98 -9.15
C GLU A 313 -11.18 3.74 -10.30
N GLN A 314 -11.58 4.99 -10.09
CA GLN A 314 -12.21 5.86 -11.10
C GLN A 314 -11.26 6.37 -12.20
N HIS A 315 -9.96 6.10 -12.10
CA HIS A 315 -8.96 6.51 -13.10
C HIS A 315 -8.37 5.34 -13.91
N SER A 316 -9.04 4.18 -13.88
CA SER A 316 -8.89 3.21 -14.98
C SER A 316 -9.56 3.82 -16.24
N PRO A 317 -8.94 3.79 -17.42
CA PRO A 317 -9.43 4.50 -18.59
C PRO A 317 -10.64 3.78 -19.20
N ALA A 318 -11.80 3.92 -18.58
CA ALA A 318 -13.10 3.64 -19.18
C ALA A 318 -14.18 4.41 -18.39
N GLY A 319 -14.62 5.51 -18.99
CA GLY A 319 -15.81 6.33 -18.73
C GLY A 319 -16.56 6.18 -17.40
N GLU A 320 -16.75 7.31 -16.70
CA GLU A 320 -18.02 7.61 -16.01
C GLU A 320 -17.99 9.01 -15.38
N HIS A 321 -18.31 10.03 -16.18
CA HIS A 321 -18.61 11.37 -15.69
C HIS A 321 -20.06 11.51 -15.17
N GLN A 322 -20.84 10.43 -15.19
CA GLN A 322 -22.29 10.40 -14.89
C GLN A 322 -22.65 9.69 -13.57
N ALA A 323 -21.74 8.92 -12.97
CA ALA A 323 -22.00 8.17 -11.74
C ALA A 323 -21.86 9.03 -10.47
N TRP A 324 -21.07 10.12 -10.53
CA TRP A 324 -20.76 10.95 -9.37
C TRP A 324 -21.94 11.83 -8.91
N GLU A 325 -22.72 12.39 -9.85
CA GLU A 325 -23.91 13.20 -9.53
C GLU A 325 -24.96 12.35 -8.81
N LYS A 326 -25.16 11.10 -9.26
CA LYS A 326 -26.12 10.16 -8.66
C LYS A 326 -25.73 9.72 -7.24
N SER A 327 -24.43 9.62 -6.95
CA SER A 327 -23.94 9.19 -5.64
C SER A 327 -24.00 10.31 -4.59
N LEU A 328 -23.73 11.56 -4.99
CA LEU A 328 -23.90 12.74 -4.12
C LEU A 328 -25.38 12.99 -3.79
N ASP A 329 -26.28 12.80 -4.74
CA ASP A 329 -27.73 12.87 -4.51
C ASP A 329 -28.21 11.81 -3.51
N SER A 330 -27.69 10.59 -3.60
CA SER A 330 -28.08 9.51 -2.69
C SER A 330 -27.58 9.72 -1.26
N ALA A 331 -26.36 10.23 -1.09
CA ALA A 331 -25.81 10.53 0.24
C ALA A 331 -26.52 11.73 0.88
N THR A 332 -26.89 12.72 0.08
CA THR A 332 -27.64 13.91 0.53
C THR A 332 -29.07 13.54 0.93
N ARG A 333 -29.76 12.68 0.16
CA ARG A 333 -31.09 12.16 0.50
C ARG A 333 -31.08 11.30 1.78
N ALA A 334 -30.05 10.49 1.98
CA ALA A 334 -29.90 9.70 3.20
C ALA A 334 -29.67 10.58 4.45
N LEU A 335 -29.00 11.72 4.30
CA LEU A 335 -28.82 12.70 5.37
C LEU A 335 -30.11 13.44 5.73
N LEU A 336 -30.89 13.85 4.71
CA LEU A 336 -32.16 14.57 4.90
C LEU A 336 -33.25 13.68 5.53
N ALA A 337 -33.29 12.40 5.17
CA ALA A 337 -34.20 11.42 5.77
C ALA A 337 -33.88 11.13 7.25
N ALA A 338 -32.61 11.28 7.67
CA ALA A 338 -32.20 11.09 9.05
C ALA A 338 -32.52 12.30 9.97
N THR A 339 -32.81 13.47 9.38
CA THR A 339 -33.08 14.73 10.11
C THR A 339 -34.57 15.07 10.25
N GLY A 340 -35.48 14.22 9.76
CA GLY A 340 -36.92 14.34 10.03
C GLY A 340 -37.63 15.53 9.37
N GLY A 341 -37.05 16.11 8.31
CA GLY A 341 -37.75 17.11 7.50
C GLY A 341 -38.69 16.42 6.51
N ALA A 342 -39.99 16.41 6.81
CA ALA A 342 -41.00 16.15 5.80
C ALA A 342 -41.14 17.41 4.92
N MET A 343 -41.03 17.23 3.61
CA MET A 343 -41.61 18.19 2.65
C MET A 343 -42.97 17.61 2.25
N ASP A 344 -44.00 18.44 2.36
CA ASP A 344 -45.31 18.21 1.78
C ASP A 344 -45.14 18.10 0.25
N ASP A 345 -45.59 16.98 -0.30
CA ASP A 345 -45.80 16.81 -1.73
C ASP A 345 -47.15 17.45 -2.07
N ASP A 346 -47.16 18.77 -2.31
CA ASP A 346 -48.28 19.48 -2.95
C ASP A 346 -47.84 19.92 -4.36
N GLU A 347 -48.57 19.38 -5.34
CA GLU A 347 -48.99 19.99 -6.62
C GLU A 347 -47.90 20.44 -7.61
N GLU A 348 -47.62 19.58 -8.61
CA GLU A 348 -47.48 20.06 -10.00
C GLU A 348 -48.75 19.63 -10.76
N GLU A 349 -49.72 20.54 -10.78
CA GLU A 349 -50.80 20.56 -11.77
C GLU A 349 -50.22 20.91 -13.15
N GLU A 350 -50.85 20.30 -14.15
CA GLU A 350 -50.73 20.60 -15.57
C GLU A 350 -51.04 22.08 -15.85
N GLU A 351 -50.18 22.76 -16.61
CA GLU A 351 -50.62 23.82 -17.51
C GLU A 351 -49.92 23.62 -18.87
N ASP A 352 -50.72 23.12 -19.81
CA ASP A 352 -50.61 23.42 -21.23
C ASP A 352 -50.54 24.94 -21.41
N ASP A 353 -49.63 25.42 -22.25
CA ASP A 353 -49.92 26.59 -23.08
C ASP A 353 -49.19 26.48 -24.42
N GLU A 354 -50.03 26.58 -25.45
CA GLU A 354 -49.74 26.64 -26.86
C GLU A 354 -49.05 27.97 -27.26
N ASP A 355 -48.50 27.98 -28.47
CA ASP A 355 -48.17 29.14 -29.31
C ASP A 355 -46.94 30.01 -28.98
N GLU A 356 -45.87 29.85 -29.78
CA GLU A 356 -45.55 30.75 -30.90
C GLU A 356 -44.30 30.27 -31.69
N ASP A 357 -44.46 30.24 -33.02
CA ASP A 357 -43.53 30.03 -34.16
C ASP A 357 -43.38 28.65 -34.81
#